data_AF-A0A2N1NUV0-F1
#
_entry.id   AF-A0A2N1NUV0-F1
#
_cell.length_a   1.000
_cell.length_b   1.000
_cell.length_c   1.000
_cell.angle_alpha   90.00
_cell.angle_beta   90.00
_cell.angle_gamma   90.00
#
_symmetry.space_group_name_H-M   'P 1'
#
loop_
_entity.id
_entity.type
_entity.pdbx_description
1 polymer ?
#
loop_
_entity_poly.entity_id
_entity_poly.type
_entity_poly.pdbx_seq_one_letter_code
_entity_poly.pdbx_strand_id
1 'polypeptide(L)'
;MTDAIAFLPKNEKERICLGLRDLKKVYSNQVDIDDQDIQLTGQMKNQQKTPCFFPGQYRTLFNIARAPEGNVYFAGEYLSVHHTWILGALDSALLACQQMLGEPNVMPLRPTTKQNLPKHDYDYSDCIKANPMAVYRDQRT
;
A
#
# COMPACT_ATOMS: atom_id res chain seq x y z
N MET A 1 1.68 4.35 11.43
CA MET A 1 0.23 4.19 11.67
C MET A 1 0.00 3.88 13.15
N THR A 2 -0.19 4.91 13.97
CA THR A 2 -0.23 4.81 15.45
C THR A 2 -1.64 4.57 16.01
N ASP A 3 -2.68 5.05 15.34
CA ASP A 3 -4.04 5.01 15.90
C ASP A 3 -4.59 3.58 15.98
N ALA A 4 -4.34 2.76 14.95
CA ALA A 4 -4.74 1.36 14.96
C ALA A 4 -4.04 0.53 16.06
N ILE A 5 -2.84 0.95 16.48
CA ILE A 5 -2.08 0.32 17.58
C ILE A 5 -2.80 0.52 18.91
N ALA A 6 -3.46 1.67 19.12
CA ALA A 6 -4.21 1.93 20.34
C ALA A 6 -5.40 0.96 20.55
N PHE A 7 -5.88 0.32 19.49
CA PHE A 7 -6.94 -0.69 19.54
C PHE A 7 -6.42 -2.12 19.76
N LEU A 8 -5.11 -2.37 19.65
CA LEU A 8 -4.50 -3.69 19.83
C LEU A 8 -4.79 -4.34 21.20
N PRO A 9 -4.55 -3.67 22.33
CA PRO A 9 -4.74 -4.29 23.64
C PRO A 9 -6.21 -4.47 24.01
N LYS A 10 -7.13 -3.88 23.23
CA LYS A 10 -8.56 -3.88 23.52
C LYS A 10 -9.21 -5.16 23.05
N ASN A 11 -10.14 -5.70 23.83
CA ASN A 11 -11.01 -6.78 23.39
C ASN A 11 -12.08 -6.26 22.41
N GLU A 12 -12.77 -7.16 21.73
CA GLU A 12 -13.77 -6.81 20.72
C GLU A 12 -14.87 -5.87 21.25
N LYS A 13 -15.44 -6.18 22.42
CA LYS A 13 -16.47 -5.37 23.05
C LYS A 13 -16.00 -3.95 23.34
N GLU A 14 -14.78 -3.79 23.85
CA GLU A 14 -14.19 -2.48 24.12
C GLU A 14 -13.98 -1.66 22.83
N ARG A 15 -13.56 -2.30 21.74
CA ARG A 15 -13.39 -1.63 20.44
C ARG A 15 -14.72 -1.14 19.90
N ILE A 16 -15.75 -1.99 19.97
CA ILE A 16 -17.11 -1.65 19.55
C ILE A 16 -17.64 -0.49 20.40
N CYS A 17 -17.60 -0.58 21.74
CA CYS A 17 -18.09 0.49 22.61
C CYS A 17 -17.39 1.83 22.37
N LEU A 18 -16.07 1.84 22.12
CA LEU A 18 -15.35 3.06 21.79
C LEU A 18 -15.76 3.63 20.43
N GLY A 19 -15.87 2.77 19.41
CA GLY A 19 -16.36 3.15 18.08
C GLY A 19 -17.74 3.78 18.15
N LEU A 20 -18.69 3.14 18.84
CA LEU A 20 -20.06 3.63 18.99
C LEU A 20 -20.13 4.93 19.79
N ARG A 21 -19.36 5.04 20.88
CA ARG A 21 -19.28 6.28 21.67
C ARG A 21 -18.83 7.44 20.80
N ASP A 22 -17.81 7.24 19.99
CA ASP A 22 -17.24 8.31 19.16
C ASP A 22 -18.13 8.59 17.93
N LEU A 23 -18.80 7.58 17.37
CA LEU A 23 -19.84 7.75 16.35
C LEU A 23 -21.02 8.58 16.90
N LYS A 24 -21.46 8.31 18.14
CA LYS A 24 -22.56 9.03 18.81
C LYS A 24 -22.23 10.49 19.03
N LYS A 25 -20.98 10.83 19.36
CA LYS A 25 -20.56 12.23 19.46
C LYS A 25 -20.65 12.98 18.13
N VAL A 26 -20.42 12.31 17.00
CA VAL A 26 -20.40 12.95 15.68
C VAL A 26 -21.80 12.99 15.05
N TYR A 27 -22.61 11.94 15.26
CA TYR A 27 -23.86 11.72 14.51
C TYR A 27 -25.13 11.60 15.38
N SER A 28 -25.09 11.92 16.68
CA SER A 28 -26.23 11.73 17.62
C SER A 28 -27.56 12.33 17.18
N ASN A 29 -27.53 13.37 16.34
CA ASN A 29 -28.73 14.10 15.93
C ASN A 29 -29.27 13.62 14.56
N GLN A 30 -28.64 12.63 13.94
CA GLN A 30 -28.93 12.23 12.55
C GLN A 30 -29.30 10.75 12.42
N VAL A 31 -28.70 9.88 13.22
CA VAL A 31 -28.84 8.42 13.11
C VAL A 31 -28.99 7.83 14.50
N ASP A 32 -29.97 6.94 14.67
CA ASP A 32 -29.99 6.04 15.81
C ASP A 32 -28.96 4.93 15.59
N ILE A 33 -27.82 5.09 16.25
CA ILE A 33 -26.65 4.22 16.11
C ILE A 33 -26.90 2.86 16.75
N ASP A 34 -27.75 2.81 17.78
CA ASP A 34 -28.01 1.61 18.55
C ASP A 34 -28.93 0.62 17.78
N ASP A 35 -29.57 1.08 16.69
CA ASP A 35 -30.43 0.29 15.79
C ASP A 35 -29.72 -0.16 14.49
N GLN A 36 -28.42 0.13 14.34
CA GLN A 36 -27.65 -0.25 13.14
C GLN A 36 -26.94 -1.60 13.30
N ASP A 37 -26.73 -2.29 12.17
CA ASP A 37 -25.86 -3.48 12.14
C ASP A 37 -24.39 -3.08 12.26
N ILE A 38 -23.68 -3.69 13.22
CA ILE A 38 -22.31 -3.32 13.58
C ILE A 38 -21.40 -4.51 13.35
N GLN A 39 -20.52 -4.38 12.36
CA GLN A 39 -19.50 -5.37 12.07
C GLN A 39 -18.10 -4.83 12.37
N LEU A 40 -17.35 -5.54 13.20
CA LEU A 40 -15.94 -5.25 13.43
C LEU A 40 -15.06 -6.09 12.51
N THR A 41 -14.44 -5.46 11.50
CA THR A 41 -13.47 -6.11 10.62
C THR A 41 -12.05 -5.61 10.88
N GLY A 42 -11.12 -6.52 11.15
CA GLY A 42 -9.69 -6.17 11.27
C GLY A 42 -8.91 -7.07 12.22
N GLN A 43 -8.15 -8.00 11.67
CA GLN A 43 -7.19 -8.82 12.40
C GLN A 43 -5.86 -8.06 12.45
N MET A 44 -5.64 -7.26 13.50
CA MET A 44 -4.32 -6.64 13.75
C MET A 44 -3.33 -7.63 14.40
N LYS A 45 -3.72 -8.90 14.57
CA LYS A 45 -3.00 -9.84 15.42
C LYS A 45 -1.68 -10.32 14.84
N ASN A 46 -1.45 -10.30 13.52
CA ASN A 46 -0.24 -10.91 12.94
C ASN A 46 0.26 -10.30 11.62
N GLN A 47 -0.26 -9.17 11.15
CA GLN A 47 0.19 -8.60 9.87
C GLN A 47 0.36 -7.09 9.99
N GLN A 48 1.56 -6.62 9.66
CA GLN A 48 1.87 -5.22 9.43
C GLN A 48 0.99 -4.77 8.27
N LYS A 49 -0.12 -4.11 8.60
CA LYS A 49 -1.33 -4.05 7.77
C LYS A 49 -1.17 -3.21 6.50
N THR A 50 -0.05 -2.52 6.35
CA THR A 50 0.30 -1.86 5.10
C THR A 50 1.79 -1.62 5.09
N PRO A 51 2.52 -2.17 4.11
CA PRO A 51 3.94 -1.92 3.97
C PRO A 51 4.10 -0.48 3.53
N CYS A 52 4.56 0.37 4.44
CA CYS A 52 5.04 1.70 4.12
C CYS A 52 6.54 1.71 4.36
N PHE A 53 7.30 2.17 3.37
CA PHE A 53 8.73 2.36 3.56
C PHE A 53 8.98 3.37 4.70
N PHE A 54 9.90 3.03 5.59
CA PHE A 54 10.50 4.02 6.46
C PHE A 54 11.32 5.03 5.64
N PRO A 55 11.56 6.24 6.17
CA PRO A 55 12.41 7.23 5.51
C PRO A 55 13.73 6.62 5.03
N GLY A 56 14.04 6.79 3.74
CA GLY A 56 15.25 6.27 3.11
C GLY A 56 15.17 4.83 2.59
N GLN A 57 14.23 4.00 3.06
CA GLN A 57 14.16 2.59 2.64
C GLN A 57 13.72 2.42 1.18
N TYR A 58 12.78 3.23 0.70
CA TYR A 58 12.34 3.19 -0.71
C TYR A 58 13.54 3.27 -1.64
N ARG A 59 14.44 4.22 -1.38
CA ARG A 59 15.59 4.48 -2.22
C ARG A 59 16.62 3.34 -2.23
N THR A 60 16.81 2.69 -1.10
CA THR A 60 17.83 1.65 -0.95
C THR A 60 17.30 0.26 -1.33
N LEU A 61 16.05 -0.03 -1.02
CA LEU A 61 15.52 -1.40 -1.02
C LEU A 61 14.51 -1.67 -2.15
N PHE A 62 13.88 -0.64 -2.72
CA PHE A 62 12.75 -0.85 -3.64
C PHE A 62 13.13 -1.65 -4.90
N ASN A 63 14.22 -1.27 -5.57
CA ASN A 63 14.67 -1.98 -6.77
C ASN A 63 15.23 -3.37 -6.45
N ILE A 64 15.86 -3.53 -5.29
CA ILE A 64 16.40 -4.82 -4.83
C ILE A 64 15.24 -5.80 -4.59
N ALA A 65 14.20 -5.36 -3.87
CA ALA A 65 13.03 -6.19 -3.56
C ALA A 65 12.22 -6.63 -4.80
N ARG A 66 12.37 -5.92 -5.93
CA ARG A 66 11.68 -6.20 -7.20
C ARG A 66 12.52 -7.02 -8.19
N ALA A 67 13.79 -7.27 -7.86
CA ALA A 67 14.65 -8.07 -8.72
C ALA A 67 14.27 -9.56 -8.60
N PRO A 68 14.24 -10.31 -9.71
CA PRO A 68 13.99 -11.74 -9.66
C PRO A 68 15.21 -12.47 -9.07
N GLU A 69 14.94 -13.58 -8.39
CA GLU A 69 15.97 -14.47 -7.83
C GLU A 69 15.89 -15.83 -8.54
N GLY A 70 16.72 -16.00 -9.58
CA GLY A 70 16.66 -17.19 -10.44
C GLY A 70 15.32 -17.29 -11.18
N ASN A 71 14.57 -18.36 -10.94
CA ASN A 71 13.23 -18.58 -11.52
C ASN A 71 12.09 -18.10 -10.60
N VAL A 72 12.41 -17.32 -9.56
CA VAL A 72 11.44 -16.76 -8.63
C VAL A 72 11.22 -15.28 -8.97
N TYR A 73 9.98 -14.93 -9.27
CA TYR A 73 9.56 -13.57 -9.61
C TYR A 73 8.62 -13.06 -8.53
N PHE A 74 8.82 -11.81 -8.12
CA PHE A 74 8.08 -11.23 -7.01
C PHE A 74 7.03 -10.24 -7.51
N ALA A 75 5.80 -10.39 -7.01
CA ALA A 75 4.68 -9.48 -7.24
C ALA A 75 3.90 -9.27 -5.94
N GLY A 76 3.15 -8.18 -5.87
CA GLY A 76 2.37 -7.81 -4.69
C GLY A 76 2.32 -6.31 -4.51
N GLU A 77 1.34 -5.84 -3.74
CA GLU A 77 1.11 -4.42 -3.49
C GLU A 77 2.38 -3.69 -2.98
N TYR A 78 3.20 -4.36 -2.16
CA TYR A 78 4.46 -3.83 -1.63
C TYR A 78 5.57 -3.57 -2.67
N LEU A 79 5.44 -4.13 -3.88
CA LEU A 79 6.45 -4.05 -4.95
C LEU A 79 6.12 -3.02 -6.03
N SER A 80 5.19 -2.11 -5.73
CA SER A 80 4.90 -0.93 -6.53
C SER A 80 5.11 0.34 -5.70
N VAL A 81 5.09 1.49 -6.39
CA VAL A 81 5.05 2.81 -5.75
C VAL A 81 3.65 3.15 -5.21
N HIS A 82 2.62 2.41 -5.65
CA HIS A 82 1.23 2.56 -5.22
C HIS A 82 0.92 1.66 -4.03
N HIS A 83 1.67 1.82 -2.94
CA HIS A 83 1.41 1.08 -1.71
C HIS A 83 -0.02 1.31 -1.23
N THR A 84 -0.61 0.31 -0.61
CA THR A 84 -1.96 0.24 -0.06
C THR A 84 -3.08 0.14 -1.12
N TRP A 85 -2.73 0.16 -2.42
CA TRP A 85 -3.69 0.14 -3.53
C TRP A 85 -3.61 -1.15 -4.35
N ILE A 86 -4.77 -1.59 -4.85
CA ILE A 86 -4.87 -2.69 -5.83
C ILE A 86 -4.03 -2.38 -7.08
N LEU A 87 -3.97 -1.11 -7.48
CA LEU A 87 -3.11 -0.65 -8.58
C LEU A 87 -1.65 -1.11 -8.39
N GLY A 88 -1.12 -1.03 -7.17
CA GLY A 88 0.24 -1.48 -6.90
C GLY A 88 0.45 -2.98 -7.08
N ALA A 89 -0.55 -3.78 -6.74
CA ALA A 89 -0.52 -5.22 -7.01
C ALA A 89 -0.56 -5.51 -8.52
N LEU A 90 -1.34 -4.76 -9.29
CA LEU A 90 -1.42 -4.92 -10.75
C LEU A 90 -0.11 -4.53 -11.44
N ASP A 91 0.49 -3.40 -11.06
CA ASP A 91 1.74 -2.92 -11.67
C ASP A 91 2.91 -3.87 -11.41
N SER A 92 3.03 -4.39 -10.19
CA SER A 92 4.07 -5.35 -9.84
C SER A 92 3.85 -6.70 -10.52
N ALA A 93 2.59 -7.15 -10.68
CA ALA A 93 2.27 -8.35 -11.43
C ALA A 93 2.64 -8.24 -12.91
N LEU A 94 2.40 -7.08 -13.53
CA LEU A 94 2.83 -6.81 -14.90
C LEU A 94 4.36 -6.90 -15.03
N LEU A 95 5.10 -6.27 -14.10
CA LEU A 95 6.56 -6.36 -14.08
C LEU A 95 7.02 -7.81 -13.96
N ALA A 96 6.46 -8.60 -13.04
CA ALA A 96 6.82 -10.01 -12.87
C ALA A 96 6.58 -10.81 -14.15
N CYS A 97 5.49 -10.55 -14.87
CA CYS A 97 5.22 -11.18 -16.17
C CYS A 97 6.26 -10.77 -17.22
N GLN A 98 6.62 -9.49 -17.30
CA GLN A 98 7.65 -9.00 -18.21
C GLN A 98 9.02 -9.65 -17.94
N GLN A 99 9.40 -9.74 -16.66
CA GLN A 99 10.65 -10.38 -16.23
C GLN A 99 10.65 -11.89 -16.54
N MET A 100 9.53 -12.58 -16.31
CA MET A 100 9.38 -14.01 -16.57
C MET A 100 9.44 -14.34 -18.06
N LEU A 101 8.85 -13.49 -18.90
CA LEU A 101 8.84 -13.67 -20.35
C LEU A 101 10.11 -13.16 -21.04
N GLY A 102 10.93 -12.36 -20.34
CA GLY A 102 12.06 -11.66 -20.95
C GLY A 102 11.63 -10.55 -21.91
N GLU A 103 10.36 -10.13 -21.85
CA GLU A 103 9.74 -9.19 -22.78
C GLU A 103 9.29 -7.92 -22.05
N PRO A 104 10.10 -6.83 -22.06
CA PRO A 104 9.81 -5.63 -21.27
C PRO A 104 8.59 -4.85 -21.80
N ASN A 105 8.13 -5.15 -23.01
CA ASN A 105 7.04 -4.42 -23.68
C ASN A 105 5.70 -5.15 -23.61
N VAL A 106 5.57 -6.22 -22.82
CA VAL A 106 4.27 -6.86 -22.57
C VAL A 106 3.34 -5.81 -21.96
N MET A 107 2.20 -5.61 -22.63
CA MET A 107 1.18 -4.66 -22.20
C MET A 107 0.09 -5.37 -21.39
N PRO A 108 -0.57 -4.66 -20.47
CA PRO A 108 -1.80 -5.16 -19.85
C PRO A 108 -2.83 -5.56 -20.90
N LEU A 109 -3.65 -6.56 -20.56
CA LEU A 109 -4.78 -6.96 -21.40
C LEU A 109 -5.69 -5.74 -21.62
N ARG A 110 -5.79 -5.30 -22.87
CA ARG A 110 -6.71 -4.23 -23.26
C ARG A 110 -8.06 -4.85 -23.60
N PRO A 111 -9.18 -4.21 -23.25
CA PRO A 111 -10.46 -4.57 -23.83
C PRO A 111 -10.36 -4.47 -25.36
N THR A 112 -10.94 -5.44 -26.08
CA THR A 112 -11.00 -5.46 -27.55
C THR A 112 -11.74 -4.24 -28.12
N THR A 113 -12.54 -3.56 -27.30
CA THR A 113 -13.19 -2.31 -27.62
C THR A 113 -12.24 -1.14 -27.36
N LYS A 114 -11.90 -0.35 -28.39
CA LYS A 114 -11.09 0.87 -28.27
C LYS A 114 -11.75 1.87 -27.31
N GLN A 115 -11.44 1.77 -26.02
CA GLN A 115 -11.72 2.84 -25.08
C GLN A 115 -10.59 3.87 -25.21
N ASN A 116 -10.96 5.13 -25.43
CA ASN A 116 -10.04 6.26 -25.27
C ASN A 116 -9.69 6.38 -23.79
N LEU A 117 -8.77 5.55 -23.33
CA LEU A 117 -8.24 5.63 -21.98
C LEU A 117 -7.50 6.97 -21.87
N PRO A 118 -7.76 7.76 -20.81
CA PRO A 118 -6.97 8.95 -20.55
C PRO A 118 -5.50 8.54 -20.43
N LYS A 119 -4.63 9.35 -21.01
CA LYS A 119 -3.19 9.12 -21.01
C LYS A 119 -2.72 9.12 -19.54
N HIS A 120 -2.40 7.94 -19.01
CA HIS A 120 -1.87 7.80 -17.66
C HIS A 120 -0.38 8.15 -17.69
N ASP A 121 -0.04 9.42 -17.48
CA ASP A 121 1.33 9.95 -17.40
C ASP A 121 1.97 9.61 -16.04
N TYR A 122 2.18 8.32 -15.76
CA TYR A 122 3.04 7.90 -14.66
C TYR A 122 4.46 7.64 -15.19
N ASP A 123 5.20 8.72 -15.50
CA ASP A 123 6.62 8.64 -15.83
C ASP A 123 7.46 8.68 -14.55
N TYR A 124 7.86 7.51 -14.05
CA TYR A 124 8.73 7.36 -12.88
C TYR A 124 10.22 7.42 -13.22
N SER A 125 10.59 7.69 -14.48
CA SER A 125 11.99 7.75 -14.91
C SER A 125 12.79 8.78 -14.11
N ASP A 126 12.14 9.84 -13.63
CA ASP A 126 12.80 10.89 -12.85
C ASP A 126 12.97 10.52 -11.37
N CYS A 127 12.11 9.66 -10.81
CA CYS A 127 12.32 9.06 -9.49
C CYS A 127 13.56 8.14 -9.49
N ILE A 128 13.84 7.49 -10.62
CA ILE A 128 15.03 6.64 -10.81
C ILE A 128 16.29 7.51 -10.94
N LYS A 129 16.20 8.69 -11.55
CA LYS A 129 17.31 9.64 -11.74
C LYS A 129 17.60 10.54 -10.53
N ALA A 130 16.76 10.51 -9.49
CA ALA A 130 16.93 11.38 -8.32
C ALA A 130 18.27 11.11 -7.60
N ASN A 131 19.15 12.11 -7.64
CA ASN A 131 20.51 12.06 -7.07
C ASN A 131 20.47 11.85 -5.54
N PRO A 132 21.50 11.24 -4.92
CA PRO A 132 21.58 11.16 -3.46
C PRO A 132 21.62 12.54 -2.83
N MET A 133 20.51 12.97 -2.23
CA MET A 133 20.56 14.08 -1.30
C MET A 133 21.40 13.67 -0.10
N ALA A 134 22.38 14.52 0.19
CA ALA A 134 23.44 14.45 1.18
C ALA A 134 23.35 13.34 2.23
N VAL A 135 24.41 12.54 2.31
CA VAL A 135 24.77 11.75 3.50
C VAL A 135 24.70 12.68 4.70
N TYR A 136 23.76 12.43 5.62
CA TYR A 136 23.73 13.08 6.93
C TYR A 136 25.01 12.66 7.66
N ARG A 137 26.06 13.49 7.59
CA ARG A 137 27.26 13.31 8.41
C ARG A 137 26.89 13.72 9.82
N ASP A 138 26.82 12.73 10.71
CA ASP A 138 26.72 12.96 12.15
C ASP A 138 27.92 13.81 12.59
N GLN A 139 27.68 15.07 12.95
CA GLN A 139 28.71 15.99 13.46
C GLN A 139 28.91 15.76 14.96
N ARG A 140 29.25 14.54 15.36
CA ARG A 140 29.70 14.21 16.71
C ARG A 140 31.01 13.45 16.66
N THR A 141 32.10 14.20 16.61
CA THR A 141 33.44 13.82 17.07
C THR A 141 33.95 14.95 17.94
#